data_AF-A0A0D2XVD0-F1
#
_entry.id   AF-A0A0D2XVD0-F1
#
_cell.length_a   1.000
_cell.length_b   1.000
_cell.length_c   1.000
_cell.angle_alpha   90.00
_cell.angle_beta   90.00
_cell.angle_gamma   90.00
#
_symmetry.space_group_name_H-M   'P 1'
#
loop_
_entity.id
_entity.type
_entity.pdbx_description
1 polymer ?
#
loop_
_entity_poly.entity_id
_entity_poly.type
_entity_poly.pdbx_seq_one_letter_code
_entity_poly.pdbx_strand_id
1 'polypeptide(L)'
;MQSVQERKNIIVEGANALMLDVNCSSYPLITSSNPTLVSIISGLALSPKNIIETIGILVALDTFETIKVAVAYKFDGVELEHYPADLDMLARAEIKWIGTGPDCEATIKRT
;
A
#
# COMPACT_ATOMS: atom_id res chain seq x y z
N MET A 1 -12.04 25.50 3.58
CA MET A 1 -12.84 24.27 3.56
C MET A 1 -14.05 24.41 4.48
N GLN A 2 -15.10 25.09 4.01
CA GLN A 2 -16.29 25.43 4.82
C GLN A 2 -17.02 24.18 5.34
N SER A 3 -17.09 23.12 4.54
CA SER A 3 -17.71 21.85 4.94
C SER A 3 -17.08 21.21 6.17
N VAL A 4 -15.78 21.41 6.40
CA VAL A 4 -15.07 20.91 7.59
C VAL A 4 -15.49 21.71 8.84
N GLN A 5 -15.62 23.04 8.71
CA GLN A 5 -16.11 23.91 9.78
C GLN A 5 -17.57 23.60 10.13
N GLU A 6 -18.38 23.28 9.12
CA GLU A 6 -19.77 22.83 9.25
C GLU A 6 -19.93 21.38 9.73
N ARG A 7 -18.82 20.67 10.02
CA ARG A 7 -18.79 19.26 10.47
C ARG A 7 -19.57 18.32 9.55
N LYS A 8 -19.50 18.53 8.24
CA LYS A 8 -20.07 17.62 7.25
C LYS A 8 -19.19 16.38 7.10
N ASN A 9 -19.82 15.26 6.78
CA ASN A 9 -19.10 14.04 6.39
C ASN A 9 -18.50 14.25 5.00
N ILE A 10 -17.20 14.03 4.88
CA ILE A 10 -16.43 14.20 3.65
C ILE A 10 -15.70 12.89 3.38
N ILE A 11 -15.80 12.40 2.16
CA ILE A 11 -15.00 11.29 1.65
C ILE A 11 -13.95 11.88 0.71
N VAL A 12 -12.70 11.49 0.89
CA VAL A 12 -11.60 11.84 0.00
C VAL A 12 -11.18 10.57 -0.73
N GLU A 13 -11.27 10.59 -2.05
CA GLU A 13 -10.78 9.50 -2.91
C GLU A 13 -9.30 9.74 -3.23
N GLY A 14 -8.46 8.76 -2.90
CA GLY A 14 -7.07 8.76 -3.32
C GLY A 14 -6.95 8.36 -4.79
N ALA A 15 -6.09 9.03 -5.54
CA ALA A 15 -5.64 8.55 -6.85
C ALA A 15 -4.37 7.71 -6.68
N ASN A 16 -4.17 6.72 -7.56
CA ASN A 16 -3.02 5.82 -7.56
C ASN A 16 -2.89 5.00 -6.25
N ALA A 17 -1.70 4.43 -6.00
CA ALA A 17 -1.43 3.56 -4.86
C ALA A 17 -0.10 3.93 -4.18
N LEU A 18 0.06 3.54 -2.91
CA LEU A 18 1.25 3.85 -2.09
C LEU A 18 2.57 3.50 -2.79
N MET A 19 2.62 2.38 -3.50
CA MET A 19 3.83 1.94 -4.23
C MET A 19 4.14 2.76 -5.49
N LEU A 20 3.37 3.81 -5.78
CA LEU A 20 3.65 4.75 -6.85
C LEU A 20 4.06 6.14 -6.30
N ASP A 21 4.28 6.28 -4.99
CA ASP A 21 4.68 7.55 -4.38
C ASP A 21 6.06 8.01 -4.81
N VAL A 22 6.18 9.30 -5.14
CA VAL A 22 7.43 9.94 -5.56
C VAL A 22 8.51 10.00 -4.47
N ASN A 23 8.15 10.03 -3.20
CA ASN A 23 9.08 10.23 -2.08
C ASN A 23 9.57 8.93 -1.45
N CYS A 24 8.76 7.87 -1.50
CA CYS A 24 9.01 6.65 -0.71
C CYS A 24 8.89 5.34 -1.49
N SER A 25 8.74 5.38 -2.81
CA SER A 25 8.69 4.17 -3.64
C SER A 25 9.86 4.10 -4.64
N SER A 26 9.87 3.03 -5.43
CA SER A 26 10.93 2.62 -6.36
C SER A 26 11.06 3.55 -7.57
N TYR A 27 11.66 4.73 -7.35
CA TYR A 27 11.98 5.69 -8.39
C TYR A 27 12.89 5.08 -9.48
N PRO A 28 12.66 5.33 -10.80
CA PRO A 28 11.70 6.28 -11.38
C PRO A 28 10.35 5.68 -11.80
N LEU A 29 10.01 4.44 -11.42
CA LEU A 29 8.78 3.76 -11.83
C LEU A 29 7.55 4.17 -10.98
N ILE A 30 7.36 5.47 -10.82
CA ILE A 30 6.44 6.10 -9.87
C ILE A 30 5.61 7.20 -10.55
N THR A 31 4.59 7.73 -9.88
CA THR A 31 3.90 8.95 -10.31
C THR A 31 4.66 10.18 -9.83
N SER A 32 4.47 11.35 -10.47
CA SER A 32 5.08 12.62 -10.03
C SER A 32 4.41 13.24 -8.79
N SER A 33 3.39 12.58 -8.25
CA SER A 33 2.64 13.03 -7.07
C SER A 33 2.80 12.04 -5.90
N ASN A 34 2.24 12.42 -4.75
CA ASN A 34 2.24 11.60 -3.54
C ASN A 34 0.80 11.11 -3.28
N PRO A 35 0.50 9.80 -3.44
CA PRO A 35 -0.83 9.23 -3.20
C PRO A 35 -1.06 8.85 -1.72
N THR A 36 -0.34 9.44 -0.77
CA THR A 36 -0.50 9.17 0.66
C THR A 36 -1.36 10.20 1.37
N LEU A 37 -1.68 9.89 2.64
CA LEU A 37 -2.40 10.77 3.53
C LEU A 37 -1.77 12.17 3.67
N VAL A 38 -0.44 12.28 3.51
CA VAL A 38 0.28 13.56 3.61
C VAL A 38 -0.20 14.55 2.55
N SER A 39 -0.48 14.08 1.33
CA SER A 39 -1.00 14.93 0.24
C SER A 39 -2.43 15.38 0.48
N ILE A 40 -3.24 14.57 1.17
CA ILE A 40 -4.61 14.97 1.55
C ILE A 40 -4.54 16.11 2.57
N ILE A 41 -3.71 15.95 3.60
CA ILE A 41 -3.55 16.94 4.67
C ILE A 41 -3.02 18.25 4.10
N SER A 42 -1.93 18.19 3.33
CA SER A 42 -1.30 19.38 2.74
C SER A 42 -2.14 19.99 1.61
N GLY A 43 -2.65 19.17 0.68
CA GLY A 43 -3.41 19.62 -0.48
C GLY A 43 -4.79 20.20 -0.15
N LEU A 44 -5.44 19.72 0.91
CA LEU A 44 -6.75 20.23 1.37
C LEU A 44 -6.62 21.19 2.55
N ALA A 45 -5.40 21.48 3.01
CA ALA A 45 -5.10 22.28 4.19
C ALA A 45 -5.90 21.83 5.43
N LEU A 46 -5.94 20.52 5.65
CA LEU A 46 -6.63 19.88 6.77
C LEU A 46 -5.71 19.79 7.99
N SER A 47 -6.27 19.81 9.20
CA SER A 47 -5.54 19.34 10.37
C SER A 47 -5.51 17.81 10.37
N PRO A 48 -4.42 17.14 10.77
CA PRO A 48 -4.41 15.69 10.94
C PRO A 48 -5.54 15.18 11.85
N LYS A 49 -6.00 16.00 12.80
CA LYS A 49 -7.12 15.69 13.69
C LYS A 49 -8.48 15.61 12.98
N ASN A 50 -8.58 16.10 11.75
CA ASN A 50 -9.81 16.02 10.96
C ASN A 50 -9.96 14.67 10.25
N ILE A 51 -8.90 13.86 10.18
CA ILE A 51 -8.96 12.51 9.59
C ILE A 51 -9.47 11.55 10.67
N ILE A 52 -10.65 11.00 10.44
CA ILE A 52 -11.31 10.07 11.37
C ILE A 52 -11.00 8.60 11.05
N GLU A 53 -10.87 8.28 9.77
CA GLU A 53 -10.70 6.91 9.28
C GLU A 53 -9.89 6.94 7.97
N THR A 54 -9.13 5.89 7.73
CA THR A 54 -8.40 5.67 6.48
C THR A 54 -8.59 4.23 6.06
N ILE A 55 -9.10 4.02 4.85
CA ILE A 55 -9.40 2.70 4.30
C ILE A 55 -8.32 2.36 3.26
N GLY A 56 -7.54 1.33 3.53
CA GLY A 56 -6.53 0.80 2.59
C GLY A 56 -7.14 -0.26 1.69
N ILE A 57 -6.98 -0.12 0.37
CA ILE A 57 -7.46 -1.09 -0.61
C ILE A 57 -6.28 -1.97 -1.03
N LEU A 58 -6.37 -3.28 -0.73
CA LEU A 58 -5.44 -4.31 -1.20
C LEU A 58 -6.21 -5.29 -2.08
N VAL A 59 -5.69 -5.57 -3.27
CA VAL A 59 -6.30 -6.50 -4.23
C VAL A 59 -5.56 -7.83 -4.19
N ALA A 60 -6.31 -8.92 -4.06
CA ALA A 60 -5.81 -10.28 -4.20
C ALA A 60 -6.36 -10.91 -5.49
N LEU A 61 -5.61 -11.86 -6.06
CA LEU A 61 -6.06 -12.66 -7.20
C LEU A 61 -6.73 -13.94 -6.67
N ASP A 62 -8.03 -14.12 -6.91
CA ASP A 62 -8.86 -15.16 -6.26
C ASP A 62 -9.20 -16.35 -7.18
N THR A 63 -8.66 -16.38 -8.39
CA THR A 63 -8.94 -17.42 -9.39
C THR A 63 -7.96 -18.60 -9.36
N PHE A 64 -6.94 -18.56 -8.50
CA PHE A 64 -5.91 -19.59 -8.41
C PHE A 64 -6.21 -20.61 -7.31
N GLU A 65 -5.92 -21.88 -7.57
CA GLU A 65 -6.07 -22.98 -6.59
C GLU A 65 -5.16 -22.79 -5.36
N THR A 66 -3.98 -22.20 -5.55
CA THR A 66 -3.07 -21.84 -4.46
C THR A 66 -2.57 -20.43 -4.68
N ILE A 67 -2.76 -19.58 -3.67
CA ILE A 67 -2.18 -18.24 -3.65
C ILE A 67 -0.85 -18.32 -2.90
N LYS A 68 0.20 -17.73 -3.46
CA LYS A 68 1.48 -17.57 -2.76
C LYS A 68 1.56 -16.15 -2.22
N VAL A 69 1.86 -16.02 -0.94
CA VAL A 69 2.06 -14.73 -0.28
C VAL A 69 3.56 -14.53 -0.07
N ALA A 70 4.08 -13.41 -0.57
CA ALA A 70 5.45 -12.97 -0.31
C ALA A 70 5.51 -12.42 1.13
N VAL A 71 6.40 -12.95 1.95
CA VAL A 71 6.54 -12.54 3.37
C VAL A 71 7.87 -11.87 3.68
N ALA A 72 8.87 -12.03 2.82
CA ALA A 72 10.15 -11.35 2.97
C ALA A 72 10.91 -11.25 1.65
N TYR A 73 11.83 -10.28 1.59
CA TYR A 73 12.87 -10.19 0.58
C TYR A 73 14.19 -10.65 1.17
N LYS A 74 15.04 -11.28 0.36
CA LYS A 74 16.42 -11.60 0.69
C LYS A 74 17.36 -11.03 -0.35
N PHE A 75 18.46 -10.44 0.09
CA PHE A 75 19.51 -9.95 -0.80
C PHE A 75 20.86 -10.38 -0.24
N ASP A 76 21.70 -10.99 -1.08
CA ASP A 76 22.99 -11.60 -0.70
C ASP A 76 22.88 -12.55 0.52
N GLY A 77 21.79 -13.33 0.57
CA GLY A 77 21.53 -14.30 1.65
C GLY A 77 20.97 -13.69 2.94
N VAL A 78 20.85 -12.37 3.05
CA VAL A 78 20.31 -11.67 4.23
C VAL A 78 18.84 -11.31 4.01
N GLU A 79 17.99 -11.64 4.98
CA GLU A 79 16.58 -11.24 4.97
C GLU A 79 16.45 -9.74 5.28
N LEU A 80 15.72 -9.01 4.44
CA LEU A 80 15.51 -7.58 4.57
C LEU A 80 14.35 -7.31 5.51
N GLU A 81 14.55 -6.37 6.43
CA GLU A 81 13.50 -5.90 7.34
C GLU A 81 12.48 -5.00 6.62
N HIS A 82 12.93 -4.29 5.57
CA HIS A 82 12.14 -3.29 4.86
C HIS A 82 12.12 -3.57 3.35
N TYR A 83 11.12 -2.99 2.69
CA TYR A 83 11.04 -2.98 1.23
C TYR A 83 12.30 -2.33 0.62
N PRO A 84 12.98 -2.98 -0.34
CA PRO A 84 14.19 -2.42 -0.95
C PRO A 84 13.83 -1.25 -1.86
N ALA A 85 14.33 -0.06 -1.52
CA ALA A 85 14.10 1.16 -2.29
C ALA A 85 14.95 1.21 -3.58
N ASP A 86 16.11 0.57 -3.57
CA ASP A 86 17.01 0.49 -4.73
C ASP A 86 16.47 -0.51 -5.76
N LEU A 87 16.36 -0.07 -7.02
CA LEU A 87 15.79 -0.88 -8.10
C LEU A 87 16.64 -2.11 -8.44
N ASP A 88 17.97 -1.99 -8.39
CA ASP A 88 18.84 -3.11 -8.71
C ASP A 88 18.81 -4.16 -7.60
N MET A 89 18.68 -3.72 -6.35
CA MET A 89 18.46 -4.59 -5.20
C MET A 89 17.10 -5.28 -5.29
N LEU A 90 16.02 -4.53 -5.56
CA LEU A 90 14.68 -5.08 -5.72
C LEU A 90 14.61 -6.11 -6.87
N ALA A 91 15.25 -5.81 -8.01
CA ALA A 91 15.27 -6.70 -9.17
C ALA A 91 16.03 -8.02 -8.93
N ARG A 92 16.98 -8.02 -8.01
CA ARG A 92 17.82 -9.18 -7.67
C ARG A 92 17.43 -9.86 -6.37
N ALA A 93 16.53 -9.27 -5.58
CA ALA A 93 16.10 -9.82 -4.31
C ALA A 93 15.34 -11.14 -4.52
N GLU A 94 15.72 -12.15 -3.75
CA GLU A 94 14.99 -13.40 -3.66
C GLU A 94 13.75 -13.21 -2.79
N ILE A 95 12.62 -13.77 -3.20
CA ILE A 95 11.37 -13.65 -2.44
C ILE A 95 11.14 -14.94 -1.65
N LYS A 96 10.88 -14.77 -0.36
CA LYS A 96 10.40 -15.84 0.52
C LYS A 96 8.88 -15.93 0.41
N TRP A 97 8.42 -17.05 -0.13
CA TRP A 97 7.00 -17.33 -0.34
C TRP A 97 6.45 -18.27 0.74
N ILE A 98 5.22 -18.01 1.17
CA ILE A 98 4.38 -19.00 1.84
C ILE A 98 3.20 -19.33 0.93
N GLY A 99 2.85 -20.61 0.83
CA GLY A 99 1.64 -21.03 0.13
C GLY A 99 0.44 -20.97 1.07
N THR A 100 -0.66 -20.38 0.64
CA THR A 100 -1.96 -20.57 1.29
C THR A 100 -2.63 -21.74 0.58
N GLY A 101 -2.36 -22.95 1.05
CA GLY A 101 -3.12 -24.13 0.68
C GLY A 101 -4.49 -24.14 1.37
N PRO A 102 -5.33 -25.17 1.13
CA PRO A 102 -6.64 -25.32 1.76
C PRO A 102 -6.63 -25.33 3.29
N ASP A 103 -5.45 -25.51 3.91
CA ASP A 103 -5.26 -25.48 5.37
C ASP A 103 -5.04 -24.07 5.95
N CYS A 104 -4.89 -23.03 5.10
CA CYS A 104 -4.82 -21.63 5.50
C CYS A 104 -6.16 -20.95 5.18
N GLU A 105 -7.10 -20.96 6.14
CA GLU A 105 -8.43 -20.35 6.00
C GLU A 105 -8.35 -18.81 5.85
N ALA A 106 -8.23 -18.32 4.63
CA ALA A 106 -8.67 -16.96 4.30
C ALA A 106 -10.14 -17.04 3.85
N THR A 107 -11.08 -16.99 4.79
CA THR A 107 -12.51 -16.87 4.45
C THR A 107 -12.79 -15.46 3.90
N ILE A 108 -12.73 -15.30 2.58
CA ILE A 108 -13.22 -14.09 1.91
C ILE A 108 -14.74 -14.14 1.95
N LYS A 109 -15.35 -13.43 2.92
CA LYS A 109 -16.80 -13.20 2.92
C LYS A 109 -17.13 -12.26 1.76
N ARG A 110 -17.70 -12.80 0.69
CA ARG A 110 -18.39 -12.00 -0.33
C ARG A 110 -19.61 -11.37 0.34
N THR A 111 -19.61 -10.05 0.50
CA THR A 111 -20.81 -9.24 0.78
C THR A 111 -21.54 -8.89 -0.50
#